data_AF-A0A6J6F4F7-F1
#
_entry.id   AF-A0A6J6F4F7-F1
#
_cell.length_a   1.000
_cell.length_b   1.000
_cell.length_c   1.000
_cell.angle_alpha   90.00
_cell.angle_beta   90.00
_cell.angle_gamma   90.00
#
_symmetry.space_group_name_H-M   'P 1'
#
loop_
_entity.id
_entity.type
_entity.pdbx_description
1 polymer ?
#
loop_
_entity_poly.entity_id
_entity_poly.type
_entity_poly.pdbx_seq_one_letter_code
_entity_poly.pdbx_strand_id
1 'polypeptide(L)' 'MGTRGELQRLVSMVDATGVRPVIDSVRPLADAQSGFAEMLNGDQFGKIVFTI' A
#
# COMPACT_ATOMS: atom_id res chain seq x y z
N MET A 1 4.13 3.17 14.68
CA MET A 1 3.21 4.20 14.14
C MET A 1 3.95 5.53 14.11
N GLY A 2 3.82 6.31 13.03
CA GLY A 2 4.51 7.59 12.86
C GLY A 2 3.55 8.79 12.86
N THR A 3 4.09 9.99 13.06
CA THR A 3 3.37 11.27 13.04
C THR A 3 3.05 11.71 11.61
N ARG A 4 2.13 12.68 11.47
CA ARG A 4 1.85 13.33 10.18
C ARG A 4 3.13 13.90 9.53
N GLY A 5 3.99 14.53 10.31
CA GLY A 5 5.24 15.11 9.81
C GLY A 5 6.22 14.06 9.31
N GLU A 6 6.28 12.89 9.96
CA GLU A 6 7.09 11.75 9.49
C GLU A 6 6.55 11.16 8.19
N LEU A 7 5.23 11.00 8.07
CA LEU A 7 4.61 10.56 6.82
C LEU A 7 4.91 11.53 5.67
N GLN A 8 4.80 12.84 5.91
CA GLN A 8 5.10 13.84 4.88
C GLN A 8 6.56 13.74 4.41
N ARG A 9 7.52 13.63 5.33
CA ARG A 9 8.94 13.44 5.01
C ARG A 9 9.19 12.16 4.22
N LEU A 10 8.52 11.06 4.58
CA LEU A 10 8.60 9.80 3.86
C LEU A 10 8.12 9.95 2.41
N VAL A 11 6.96 10.59 2.21
CA VAL A 11 6.42 10.83 0.86
C VAL A 11 7.37 11.71 0.03
N SER A 12 7.90 12.79 0.60
CA SER A 12 8.88 13.64 -0.09
C SER A 12 10.16 12.89 -0.47
N MET A 13 10.64 11.98 0.39
CA MET A 13 11.79 11.14 0.08
C MET A 13 11.49 10.18 -1.07
N VAL A 14 10.31 9.53 -1.07
CA VAL A 14 9.89 8.61 -2.15
C VAL A 14 9.84 9.34 -3.50
N ASP A 15 9.34 10.58 -3.52
CA ASP A 15 9.32 11.42 -4.72
C ASP A 15 10.74 11.79 -5.18
N ALA A 16 11.55 12.36 -4.28
CA ALA A 16 12.89 12.83 -4.60
C ALA A 16 13.87 11.73 -5.04
N THR A 17 13.72 10.51 -4.51
CA THR A 17 14.62 9.38 -4.82
C THR A 17 14.12 8.51 -5.96
N GLY A 18 12.88 8.69 -6.41
CA GLY A 18 12.28 7.80 -7.41
C GLY A 18 11.89 6.42 -6.87
N VAL A 19 11.96 6.18 -5.55
CA VAL A 19 11.49 4.92 -4.95
C VAL A 19 10.03 4.68 -5.33
N ARG A 20 9.69 3.43 -5.68
CA ARG A 20 8.33 3.00 -6.00
C ARG A 20 7.97 1.81 -5.12
N PRO A 21 7.10 1.98 -4.10
CA PRO A 21 6.63 0.86 -3.30
C PRO A 21 5.98 -0.18 -4.21
N VAL A 22 6.33 -1.45 -4.02
CA VAL A 22 5.79 -2.55 -4.82
C VAL A 22 4.29 -2.67 -4.53
N ILE A 23 3.48 -2.55 -5.59
CA ILE A 23 2.06 -2.86 -5.57
C ILE A 23 1.94 -4.30 -6.03
N ASP A 24 1.30 -5.12 -5.21
CA ASP A 24 1.02 -6.52 -5.50
C ASP A 24 -0.21 -6.64 -6.41
N SER A 25 -1.28 -5.94 -6.03
CA SER A 25 -2.54 -5.95 -6.76
C SER A 25 -3.31 -4.64 -6.62
N VAL A 26 -4.12 -4.35 -7.63
CA VAL A 26 -5.09 -3.25 -7.66
C VAL A 26 -6.47 -3.86 -7.92
N ARG A 27 -7.45 -3.56 -7.05
CA ARG A 27 -8.80 -4.12 -7.12
C ARG A 27 -9.87 -3.06 -6.81
N PRO A 28 -11.12 -3.22 -7.26
CA PRO A 28 -12.23 -2.41 -6.77
C PRO A 28 -12.42 -2.54 -5.25
N LEU A 29 -12.88 -1.49 -4.57
CA LEU A 29 -13.18 -1.51 -3.14
C LEU A 29 -14.23 -2.58 -2.78
N ALA A 30 -15.12 -2.93 -3.71
CA ALA A 30 -16.07 -4.02 -3.55
C ALA A 30 -15.39 -5.37 -3.23
N ASP A 31 -14.15 -5.57 -3.68
CA ASP A 31 -13.40 -6.81 -3.48
C ASP A 31 -12.53 -6.78 -2.21
N ALA A 32 -12.66 -5.76 -1.36
CA ALA A 32 -11.77 -5.55 -0.21
C ALA A 32 -11.67 -6.76 0.72
N GLN A 33 -12.78 -7.47 0.94
CA GLN A 33 -12.79 -8.67 1.77
C GLN A 33 -11.77 -9.71 1.30
N SER A 34 -11.68 -9.96 -0.01
CA SER A 34 -10.74 -10.93 -0.57
C SER A 34 -9.28 -10.50 -0.39
N GLY A 35 -8.97 -9.23 -0.60
CA GLY A 35 -7.61 -8.72 -0.41
C GLY A 35 -7.17 -8.74 1.05
N PHE A 36 -8.08 -8.48 2.00
CA PHE A 36 -7.77 -8.66 3.42
C PHE A 36 -7.54 -10.13 3.80
N ALA A 37 -8.26 -11.08 3.18
CA ALA A 37 -8.03 -12.50 3.40
C ALA A 37 -6.64 -12.94 2.89
N GLU A 38 -6.24 -12.52 1.68
CA GLU A 38 -4.88 -12.72 1.14
C GLU A 38 -3.82 -12.15 2.10
N MET A 39 -4.07 -10.95 2.65
CA MET A 39 -3.17 -10.31 3.61
C MET A 39 -2.99 -11.11 4.91
N LEU A 40 -4.06 -11.71 5.41
CA LEU A 40 -4.05 -12.53 6.62
C LEU A 40 -3.36 -13.88 6.40
N ASN A 41 -3.49 -14.44 5.20
CA ASN A 41 -2.83 -15.70 4.83
C ASN A 41 -1.34 -15.52 4.52
N GLY A 42 -0.89 -14.29 4.24
CA GLY A 42 0.49 -14.00 3.86
C GLY A 42 0.79 -14.26 2.39
N ASP A 43 -0.25 -14.25 1.53
CA ASP A 43 -0.14 -14.55 0.10
C ASP A 43 0.41 -13.35 -0.71
N GLN A 44 0.49 -12.17 -0.10
CA GLN A 44 0.91 -10.92 -0.73
C GLN A 44 2.39 -10.62 -0.50
N PHE A 45 3.09 -10.17 -1.54
CA PHE A 45 4.47 -9.68 -1.43
C PHE A 45 4.53 -8.16 -1.21
N GLY A 46 3.63 -7.43 -1.87
CA GLY A 46 3.58 -5.97 -1.87
C GLY A 46 2.32 -5.39 -1.24
N LYS A 47 1.96 -4.18 -1.64
CA LYS A 47 0.75 -3.49 -1.20
C LYS A 47 -0.45 -3.90 -2.04
N ILE A 48 -1.58 -4.16 -1.39
CA ILE A 48 -2.89 -4.27 -2.03
C ILE A 48 -3.52 -2.87 -2.07
N VAL A 49 -3.94 -2.41 -3.26
CA VAL A 49 -4.56 -1.09 -3.46
C VAL A 49 -6.01 -1.26 -3.89
N PHE A 50 -6.92 -0.56 -3.22
CA PHE A 50 -8.34 -0.54 -3.59
C PHE A 50 -8.72 0.76 -4.29
N THR A 51 -9.44 0.65 -5.41
CA THR A 51 -9.97 1.78 -6.18
C THR A 51 -11.45 2.00 -5.86
N ILE A 52 -11.88 3.26 -5.92
CA ILE A 52 -13.28 3.69 -5.74
C ILE A 52 -13.91 4.08 -7.07
#